data_AF-A0A2D6Q7G4-F1
#
_entry.id   AF-A0A2D6Q7G4-F1
#
_cell.length_a   1.000
_cell.length_b   1.000
_cell.length_c   1.000
_cell.angle_alpha   90.00
_cell.angle_beta   90.00
_cell.angle_gamma   90.00
#
_symmetry.space_group_name_H-M   'P 1'
#
loop_
_entity.id
_entity.type
_entity.pdbx_description
1 polymer ?
#
loop_
_entity_poly.entity_id
_entity_poly.type
_entity_poly.pdbx_seq_one_letter_code
_entity_poly.pdbx_strand_id
1 'polypeptide(L)'
;MKPSFWTVIKKRFQHKKAHKAVHKVKETDSLKDIEAIIDYLKEVHLDTEKLLKQMKKLQDLEKERTIASEGLLHVNLQAQAELFDSLLRDYESFQDDTSISSIRVQHVAKEFLKYAKKAGMKDLVKEKKKDQQWRREW
;
A
#
# COMPACT_ATOMS: atom_id res chain seq x y z
N MET A 1 -42.39 -30.48 3.86
CA MET A 1 -42.49 -29.68 2.62
C MET A 1 -41.10 -29.21 2.22
N LYS A 2 -40.66 -29.47 0.97
CA LYS A 2 -39.36 -29.01 0.49
C LYS A 2 -39.45 -27.52 0.13
N PRO A 3 -38.49 -26.67 0.55
CA PRO A 3 -38.52 -25.25 0.21
C PRO A 3 -38.40 -25.05 -1.31
N SER A 4 -39.12 -24.05 -1.84
CA SER A 4 -39.11 -23.78 -3.27
C SER A 4 -37.74 -23.28 -3.72
N PHE A 5 -37.39 -23.55 -4.98
CA PHE A 5 -36.15 -23.13 -5.62
C PHE A 5 -35.88 -21.62 -5.44
N TRP A 6 -36.93 -20.80 -5.54
CA TRP A 6 -36.85 -19.36 -5.35
C TRP A 6 -36.55 -18.97 -3.91
N THR A 7 -37.04 -19.71 -2.92
CA THR A 7 -36.72 -19.49 -1.50
C THR A 7 -35.24 -19.77 -1.22
N VAL A 8 -34.67 -20.82 -1.83
CA VAL A 8 -33.25 -21.16 -1.72
C VAL A 8 -32.36 -20.09 -2.36
N ILE A 9 -32.71 -19.61 -3.56
CA ILE A 9 -31.98 -18.54 -4.25
C ILE A 9 -32.00 -17.25 -3.46
N LYS A 10 -33.17 -16.82 -2.95
CA LYS A 10 -33.32 -15.57 -2.19
C LYS A 10 -32.45 -15.59 -0.92
N LYS A 11 -32.41 -16.72 -0.23
CA LYS A 11 -31.57 -16.94 0.97
C LYS A 11 -30.08 -16.89 0.63
N ARG A 12 -29.67 -17.44 -0.52
CA ARG A 12 -28.27 -17.42 -1.01
C ARG A 12 -27.80 -16.01 -1.41
N PHE A 13 -28.69 -15.21 -2.01
CA PHE A 13 -28.40 -13.80 -2.32
C PHE A 13 -28.36 -12.91 -1.07
N GLN A 14 -29.22 -13.15 -0.09
CA GLN A 14 -29.18 -12.46 1.20
C GLN A 14 -27.89 -12.78 1.99
N HIS A 15 -27.48 -14.05 2.03
CA HIS A 15 -26.19 -14.43 2.63
C HIS A 15 -25.00 -13.78 1.91
N LYS A 16 -25.00 -13.74 0.56
CA LYS A 16 -23.94 -13.04 -0.20
C LYS A 16 -23.88 -11.54 0.11
N LYS A 17 -25.02 -10.86 0.27
CA LYS A 17 -25.04 -9.43 0.66
C LYS A 17 -24.55 -9.22 2.09
N ALA A 18 -24.90 -10.10 3.03
CA ALA A 18 -24.44 -10.01 4.42
C ALA A 18 -22.92 -10.20 4.55
N HIS A 19 -22.33 -11.18 3.83
CA HIS A 19 -20.87 -11.35 3.84
C HIS A 19 -20.11 -10.23 3.10
N LYS A 20 -20.73 -9.59 2.10
CA LYS A 20 -20.12 -8.45 1.39
C LYS A 20 -20.11 -7.16 2.21
N ALA A 21 -20.96 -7.05 3.23
CA ALA A 21 -21.08 -5.87 4.10
C ALA A 21 -20.08 -5.86 5.27
N VAL A 22 -19.48 -7.01 5.63
CA VAL A 22 -18.60 -7.13 6.82
C VAL A 22 -17.13 -6.82 6.50
N HIS A 23 -16.72 -6.87 5.22
CA HIS A 23 -15.42 -6.37 4.78
C HIS A 23 -15.59 -5.07 3.99
N LYS A 24 -16.07 -4.03 4.67
CA LYS A 24 -15.75 -2.67 4.22
C LYS A 24 -14.23 -2.57 4.38
N VAL A 25 -13.50 -2.79 3.28
CA VAL A 25 -12.04 -2.59 3.23
C VAL A 25 -11.84 -1.21 3.83
N LYS A 26 -11.19 -1.15 5.01
CA LYS A 26 -10.78 0.13 5.60
C LYS A 26 -10.07 0.86 4.48
N GLU A 27 -10.61 1.99 4.06
CA GLU A 27 -9.96 2.85 3.09
C GLU A 27 -8.63 3.23 3.75
N THR A 28 -7.57 2.56 3.34
CA THR A 28 -6.24 2.72 3.90
C THR A 28 -5.76 4.10 3.50
N ASP A 29 -5.15 4.77 4.46
CA ASP A 29 -4.69 6.14 4.33
C ASP A 29 -3.16 6.08 4.30
N SER A 30 -2.60 6.10 3.09
CA SER A 30 -1.17 5.94 2.85
C SER A 30 -0.36 6.95 3.70
N LEU A 31 -0.87 8.17 3.89
CA LEU A 31 -0.22 9.21 4.69
C LEU A 31 -0.16 8.83 6.17
N LYS A 32 -1.24 8.29 6.74
CA LYS A 32 -1.24 7.83 8.14
C LYS A 32 -0.29 6.65 8.37
N ASP A 33 -0.18 5.76 7.39
CA ASP A 33 0.76 4.65 7.49
C ASP A 33 2.21 5.15 7.40
N ILE A 34 2.51 6.11 6.52
CA ILE A 34 3.82 6.77 6.47
C ILE A 34 4.15 7.48 7.80
N GLU A 35 3.21 8.22 8.37
CA GLU A 35 3.39 8.91 9.66
C GLU A 35 3.71 7.94 10.79
N ALA A 36 2.94 6.86 10.92
CA ALA A 36 3.18 5.85 11.94
C ALA A 36 4.53 5.14 11.77
N ILE A 37 4.99 4.95 10.52
CA ILE A 37 6.32 4.41 10.25
C ILE A 37 7.40 5.41 10.68
N ILE A 38 7.24 6.69 10.36
CA ILE A 38 8.16 7.76 10.75
C ILE A 38 8.28 7.83 12.28
N ASP A 39 7.15 7.77 13.00
CA ASP A 39 7.16 7.81 14.47
C ASP A 39 7.83 6.58 15.06
N TYR A 40 7.57 5.39 14.53
CA TYR A 40 8.30 4.18 14.91
C TYR A 40 9.81 4.33 14.71
N LEU A 41 10.25 4.83 13.54
CA LEU A 41 11.68 5.00 13.26
C LEU A 41 12.37 6.02 14.17
N LYS A 42 11.66 7.01 14.71
CA LYS A 42 12.20 7.97 15.69
C LYS A 42 12.40 7.35 17.07
N GLU A 43 11.56 6.40 17.45
CA GLU A 43 11.59 5.76 18.77
C GLU A 43 12.62 4.62 18.82
N VAL A 44 12.84 3.94 17.71
CA VAL A 44 13.80 2.83 17.61
C VAL A 44 15.23 3.33 17.79
N HIS A 45 15.95 2.77 18.77
CA HIS A 45 17.36 3.06 19.06
C HIS A 45 18.32 2.30 18.12
N LEU A 46 18.07 2.35 16.82
CA LEU A 46 18.93 1.81 15.76
C LEU A 46 19.36 2.94 14.82
N ASP A 47 20.35 2.68 13.97
CA ASP A 47 20.74 3.61 12.90
C ASP A 47 19.68 3.64 11.78
N THR A 48 18.56 4.30 12.06
CA THR A 48 17.39 4.44 11.18
C THR A 48 17.37 5.78 10.45
N GLU A 49 18.42 6.61 10.58
CA GLU A 49 18.41 7.98 10.07
C GLU A 49 18.16 8.04 8.56
N LYS A 50 18.76 7.10 7.82
CA LYS A 50 18.59 6.97 6.36
C LYS A 50 17.13 6.66 6.01
N LEU A 51 16.53 5.65 6.66
CA LEU A 51 15.13 5.28 6.48
C LEU A 51 14.19 6.43 6.86
N LEU A 52 14.47 7.14 7.95
CA LEU A 52 13.69 8.29 8.39
C LEU A 52 13.70 9.42 7.35
N LYS A 53 14.86 9.71 6.75
CA LYS A 53 14.98 10.68 5.66
C LYS A 53 14.19 10.25 4.43
N GLN A 54 14.30 8.98 4.02
CA GLN A 54 13.55 8.43 2.89
C GLN A 54 12.04 8.46 3.14
N MET A 55 11.57 8.07 4.34
CA MET A 55 10.15 8.08 4.68
C MET A 55 9.55 9.48 4.75
N LYS A 56 10.29 10.47 5.25
CA LYS A 56 9.87 11.89 5.19
C LYS A 56 9.74 12.39 3.75
N LYS A 57 10.73 12.07 2.90
CA LYS A 57 10.67 12.40 1.48
C LYS A 57 9.46 11.74 0.80
N LEU A 58 9.14 10.49 1.16
CA LEU A 58 7.95 9.80 0.67
C LEU A 58 6.67 10.50 1.11
N GLN A 59 6.61 10.97 2.37
CA GLN A 59 5.48 11.73 2.88
C GLN A 59 5.23 13.00 2.07
N ASP A 60 6.28 13.74 1.74
CA ASP A 60 6.18 14.98 0.96
C ASP A 60 5.71 14.71 -0.47
N LEU A 61 6.28 13.70 -1.14
CA LEU A 61 5.82 13.25 -2.45
C LEU A 61 4.35 12.79 -2.42
N GLU A 62 3.92 12.14 -1.35
CA GLU A 62 2.53 11.68 -1.21
C GLU A 62 1.56 12.85 -1.04
N LYS A 63 1.93 13.89 -0.28
CA LYS A 63 1.17 15.14 -0.19
C LYS A 63 1.08 15.85 -1.53
N GLU A 64 2.21 15.99 -2.24
CA GLU A 64 2.24 16.57 -3.58
C GLU A 64 1.32 15.81 -4.55
N ARG A 65 1.36 14.48 -4.54
CA ARG A 65 0.49 13.63 -5.37
C ARG A 65 -1.00 13.96 -5.19
N THR A 66 -1.43 14.27 -3.96
CA THR A 66 -2.84 14.59 -3.69
C THR A 66 -3.31 15.90 -4.32
N ILE A 67 -2.39 16.81 -4.66
CA ILE A 67 -2.68 18.15 -5.18
C ILE A 67 -2.24 18.26 -6.66
N ALA A 68 -1.38 17.35 -7.13
CA ALA A 68 -0.79 17.38 -8.46
C ALA A 68 -1.83 17.19 -9.59
N SER A 69 -1.66 17.96 -10.67
CA SER A 69 -2.35 17.78 -11.94
C SER A 69 -1.68 16.70 -12.80
N GLU A 70 -2.36 16.20 -13.84
CA GLU A 70 -1.97 14.99 -14.60
C GLU A 70 -0.48 14.95 -15.04
N GLY A 71 0.07 16.06 -15.54
CA GLY A 71 1.47 16.08 -16.00
C GLY A 71 2.50 15.95 -14.87
N LEU A 72 2.23 16.58 -13.72
CA LEU A 72 3.10 16.49 -12.54
C LEU A 72 2.88 15.19 -11.77
N LEU A 73 1.69 14.60 -11.90
CA LEU A 73 1.33 13.34 -11.25
C LEU A 73 2.23 12.19 -11.72
N HIS A 74 2.54 12.09 -13.02
CA HIS A 74 3.43 11.04 -13.53
C HIS A 74 4.86 11.18 -13.02
N VAL A 75 5.39 12.40 -13.00
CA VAL A 75 6.74 12.68 -12.48
C VAL A 75 6.82 12.35 -10.98
N ASN A 76 5.80 12.77 -10.22
CA ASN A 76 5.72 12.46 -8.79
C ASN A 76 5.66 10.94 -8.55
N LEU A 77 4.80 10.21 -9.26
CA LEU A 77 4.68 8.75 -9.13
C LEU A 77 5.97 8.03 -9.52
N GLN A 78 6.72 8.54 -10.49
CA GLN A 78 8.00 7.98 -10.87
C GLN A 78 9.06 8.20 -9.78
N ALA A 79 9.13 9.41 -9.21
CA ALA A 79 9.99 9.70 -8.07
C ALA A 79 9.64 8.84 -6.83
N GLN A 80 8.34 8.60 -6.59
CA GLN A 80 7.90 7.68 -5.54
C GLN A 80 8.36 6.24 -5.82
N ALA A 81 8.28 5.76 -7.07
CA ALA A 81 8.71 4.41 -7.43
C ALA A 81 10.19 4.16 -7.13
N GLU A 82 11.06 5.08 -7.52
CA GLU A 82 12.51 5.01 -7.26
C GLU A 82 12.80 5.01 -5.76
N LEU A 83 12.05 5.81 -4.99
CA LEU A 83 12.19 5.85 -3.55
C LEU A 83 11.75 4.52 -2.91
N PHE A 84 10.65 3.91 -3.39
CA PHE A 84 10.19 2.60 -2.93
C PHE A 84 11.21 1.50 -3.19
N ASP A 85 11.89 1.49 -4.33
CA ASP A 85 12.92 0.49 -4.63
C ASP A 85 14.03 0.51 -3.55
N SER A 86 14.44 1.71 -3.12
CA SER A 86 15.43 1.84 -2.04
C SER A 86 14.84 1.47 -0.67
N LEU A 87 13.63 1.92 -0.36
CA LEU A 87 12.97 1.70 0.93
C LEU A 87 12.69 0.22 1.18
N LEU A 88 12.17 -0.50 0.19
CA LEU A 88 11.83 -1.91 0.33
C LEU A 88 13.07 -2.76 0.62
N ARG A 89 14.19 -2.46 -0.06
CA ARG A 89 15.47 -3.11 0.19
C ARG A 89 16.05 -2.79 1.57
N ASP A 90 16.02 -1.52 1.97
CA ASP A 90 16.53 -1.13 3.29
C ASP A 90 15.65 -1.75 4.41
N TYR A 91 14.33 -1.79 4.24
CA TYR A 91 13.41 -2.45 5.19
C TYR A 91 13.54 -3.97 5.25
N GLU A 92 13.96 -4.62 4.17
CA GLU A 92 14.25 -6.06 4.16
C GLU A 92 15.35 -6.39 5.16
N SER A 93 16.40 -5.56 5.22
CA SER A 93 17.49 -5.71 6.20
C SER A 93 17.10 -5.40 7.65
N PHE A 94 15.99 -4.68 7.86
CA PHE A 94 15.47 -4.29 9.17
C PHE A 94 14.40 -5.24 9.72
N GLN A 95 13.97 -6.26 8.97
CA GLN A 95 13.01 -7.24 9.49
C GLN A 95 13.72 -8.26 10.38
N ASP A 96 13.52 -8.11 11.68
CA ASP A 96 13.27 -9.26 12.53
C ASP A 96 11.80 -9.68 12.34
N ASP A 97 11.56 -11.00 12.35
CA ASP A 97 10.25 -11.62 12.12
C ASP A 97 9.13 -10.85 12.84
N THR A 98 8.18 -10.30 12.08
CA THR A 98 6.94 -9.65 12.55
C THR A 98 6.95 -8.15 12.90
N SER A 99 7.84 -7.32 12.33
CA SER A 99 7.73 -5.87 12.55
C SER A 99 6.46 -5.25 11.92
N ILE A 100 5.60 -4.64 12.73
CA ILE A 100 4.36 -3.96 12.30
C ILE A 100 4.66 -2.86 11.27
N SER A 101 5.82 -2.21 11.36
CA SER A 101 6.26 -1.18 10.42
C SER A 101 6.46 -1.73 9.01
N SER A 102 7.01 -2.95 8.86
CA SER A 102 7.17 -3.59 7.56
C SER A 102 5.84 -3.87 6.84
N ILE A 103 4.80 -4.24 7.60
CA ILE A 103 3.45 -4.46 7.07
C ILE A 103 2.89 -3.14 6.53
N ARG A 104 3.09 -2.04 7.27
CA ARG A 104 2.66 -0.70 6.85
C ARG A 104 3.39 -0.25 5.58
N VAL A 105 4.72 -0.40 5.49
CA VAL A 105 5.49 -0.04 4.28
C VAL A 105 4.91 -0.72 3.04
N GLN A 106 4.51 -1.98 3.17
CA GLN A 106 3.89 -2.72 2.08
C GLN A 106 2.48 -2.30 1.75
N HIS A 107 1.70 -1.90 2.75
CA HIS A 107 0.41 -1.29 2.48
C HIS A 107 0.59 -0.03 1.64
N VAL A 108 1.52 0.84 2.00
CA VAL A 108 1.83 2.05 1.23
C VAL A 108 2.29 1.69 -0.19
N ALA A 109 3.20 0.71 -0.36
CA ALA A 109 3.65 0.26 -1.69
C ALA A 109 2.49 -0.32 -2.55
N LYS A 110 1.57 -1.07 -1.95
CA LYS A 110 0.38 -1.60 -2.64
C LYS A 110 -0.58 -0.48 -3.05
N GLU A 111 -0.74 0.54 -2.22
CA GLU A 111 -1.55 1.70 -2.55
C GLU A 111 -0.93 2.51 -3.68
N PHE A 112 0.38 2.75 -3.63
CA PHE A 112 1.14 3.33 -4.73
C PHE A 112 0.84 2.63 -6.06
N LEU A 113 0.92 1.29 -6.12
CA LEU A 113 0.61 0.55 -7.36
C LEU A 113 -0.85 0.73 -7.82
N LYS A 114 -1.80 0.93 -6.91
CA LYS A 114 -3.19 1.25 -7.29
C LYS A 114 -3.26 2.64 -7.91
N TYR A 115 -2.57 3.64 -7.36
CA TYR A 115 -2.54 5.00 -7.89
C TYR A 115 -1.82 5.08 -9.24
N ALA A 116 -0.65 4.44 -9.36
CA ALA A 116 0.07 4.33 -10.63
C ALA A 116 -0.79 3.66 -11.72
N LYS A 117 -1.55 2.62 -11.37
CA LYS A 117 -2.50 2.00 -12.30
C LYS A 117 -3.62 2.95 -12.72
N LYS A 118 -4.18 3.72 -11.78
CA LYS A 118 -5.23 4.71 -12.06
C LYS A 118 -4.72 5.86 -12.93
N ALA A 119 -3.47 6.28 -12.74
CA ALA A 119 -2.79 7.30 -13.54
C ALA A 119 -2.35 6.81 -14.94
N GLY A 120 -2.64 5.56 -15.31
CA GLY A 120 -2.30 5.01 -16.64
C GLY A 120 -0.89 4.41 -16.77
N MET A 121 -0.10 4.38 -15.70
CA MET A 121 1.30 3.87 -15.69
C MET A 121 1.36 2.33 -15.65
N LYS A 122 0.74 1.67 -16.63
CA LYS A 122 0.60 0.21 -16.66
C LYS A 122 1.94 -0.52 -16.74
N ASP A 123 2.92 0.04 -17.44
CA ASP A 123 4.22 -0.61 -17.63
C ASP A 123 5.05 -0.57 -16.35
N LEU A 124 5.08 0.57 -15.65
CA LEU A 124 5.66 0.68 -14.31
C LEU A 124 5.04 -0.33 -13.35
N VAL A 125 3.70 -0.45 -13.33
CA VAL A 125 3.02 -1.42 -12.45
C VAL A 125 3.37 -2.85 -12.80
N LYS A 126 3.55 -3.19 -14.09
CA LYS A 126 3.97 -4.54 -14.50
C LYS A 126 5.39 -4.82 -14.08
N GLU A 127 6.30 -3.87 -14.28
CA GLU A 127 7.71 -3.97 -13.89
C GLU A 127 7.82 -4.22 -12.38
N LYS A 128 7.20 -3.36 -11.57
CA LYS A 128 7.27 -3.48 -10.11
C LYS A 128 6.60 -4.76 -9.59
N LYS A 129 5.55 -5.26 -10.23
CA LYS A 129 4.97 -6.57 -9.87
C LYS A 129 5.88 -7.77 -10.21
N LYS A 130 6.83 -7.62 -11.12
CA LYS A 130 7.83 -8.66 -11.43
C LYS A 130 8.96 -8.69 -10.41
N ASP A 131 9.15 -7.63 -9.65
CA ASP A 131 10.14 -7.55 -8.59
C ASP A 131 9.70 -8.32 -7.33
N GLN A 132 10.59 -9.17 -6.81
CA GLN A 132 10.37 -10.01 -5.63
C GLN A 132 10.17 -9.17 -4.36
N GLN A 133 10.90 -8.05 -4.22
CA GLN A 133 10.82 -7.16 -3.06
C GLN A 133 9.44 -6.51 -2.96
N TRP A 134 8.86 -6.16 -4.11
CA TRP A 134 7.52 -5.61 -4.22
C TRP A 134 6.40 -6.65 -4.01
N ARG A 135 6.67 -7.93 -4.27
CA ARG A 135 5.71 -9.03 -4.08
C ARG A 135 5.69 -9.60 -2.67
N ARG A 136 6.72 -9.36 -1.86
CA ARG A 136 6.92 -10.00 -0.56
C ARG A 136 7.21 -11.52 -0.66
N GLU A 137 8.02 -11.91 -1.64
CA GLU A 137 8.51 -13.29 -1.80
C GLU A 137 9.83 -13.54 -1.05
N TRP A 138 10.03 -12.89 0.10
CA TRP A 138 11.20 -13.03 0.97
C TRP A 138 10.79 -13.75 2.26
#